data_AF-A0A9P1AVM5-F1
#
_entry.id   AF-A0A9P1AVM5-F1
#
_cell.length_a   1.000
_cell.length_b   1.000
_cell.length_c   1.000
_cell.angle_alpha   90.00
_cell.angle_beta   90.00
_cell.angle_gamma   90.00
#
_symmetry.space_group_name_H-M   'P 1'
#
loop_
_entity.id
_entity.type
_entity.pdbx_description
1 polymer ?
#
loop_
_entity_poly.entity_id
_entity_poly.type
_entity_poly.pdbx_seq_one_letter_code
_entity_poly.pdbx_strand_id
1 'polypeptide(L)'
;MQATLLPTILLTFLAVSNVKTVTKQRGIRLEDDSFLQLLEVEIARTLRSELTSDDELQNLEGSGELDDYLKKEEVITPTTTVASSTTATETTPTSSTTTASTTTTTPLSTTERTTTTSTQSAECVQEKQCYKDVECPQGKCLGSELGICDCNACVTNKQCKSDEDCGGLRSACDSSGFCDCVKAFHSHGFQLFVKVLLTFCHQTKCGPASDNCYGLPCRVGKCICEPGTNSNLPVHYFTTG
;
A
#
# COMPACT_ATOMS: atom_id res chain seq x y z
N MET A 1 46.28 -38.77 12.87
CA MET A 1 46.85 -38.73 14.24
C MET A 1 47.03 -37.27 14.61
N GLN A 2 46.75 -36.90 15.88
CA GLN A 2 46.61 -35.54 16.47
C GLN A 2 45.22 -34.92 16.21
N ALA A 3 44.21 -34.91 17.09
CA ALA A 3 44.06 -34.95 18.57
C ALA A 3 44.54 -33.69 19.31
N THR A 4 43.60 -32.80 19.67
CA THR A 4 43.59 -31.87 20.82
C THR A 4 42.22 -31.14 20.79
N LEU A 5 41.26 -31.49 21.66
CA LEU A 5 41.03 -31.06 23.05
C LEU A 5 40.29 -29.71 23.18
N LEU A 6 39.05 -29.82 23.69
CA LEU A 6 38.10 -28.77 24.09
C LEU A 6 38.67 -27.78 25.13
N PRO A 7 37.97 -26.66 25.38
CA PRO A 7 37.18 -26.65 26.62
C PRO A 7 35.71 -26.25 26.42
N THR A 8 34.86 -27.10 26.98
CA THR A 8 33.52 -26.84 27.49
C THR A 8 33.46 -25.54 28.30
N ILE A 9 32.70 -24.55 27.82
CA ILE A 9 32.14 -23.50 28.67
C ILE A 9 30.67 -23.83 28.91
N LEU A 10 30.48 -24.55 30.02
CA LEU A 10 29.23 -24.73 30.72
C LEU A 10 29.02 -23.47 31.57
N LEU A 11 28.10 -22.58 31.16
CA LEU A 11 27.60 -21.52 32.03
C LEU A 11 26.07 -21.46 31.92
N THR A 12 25.50 -22.22 32.83
CA THR A 12 24.16 -22.10 33.41
C THR A 12 23.66 -20.66 33.52
N PHE A 13 22.60 -20.34 32.78
CA PHE A 13 21.62 -19.33 33.18
C PHE A 13 20.22 -19.95 33.15
N LEU A 14 19.93 -20.74 34.18
CA LEU A 14 18.57 -21.00 34.62
C LEU A 14 18.09 -19.77 35.40
N ALA A 15 17.56 -18.77 34.70
CA ALA A 15 16.71 -17.76 35.30
C ALA A 15 15.26 -18.12 34.98
N VAL A 16 14.69 -18.93 35.86
CA VAL A 16 13.26 -19.23 35.97
C VAL A 16 12.54 -17.91 36.25
N SER A 17 12.03 -17.26 35.20
CA SER A 17 11.00 -16.22 35.36
C SER A 17 9.65 -16.92 35.43
N ASN A 18 9.20 -17.13 36.66
CA ASN A 18 7.89 -17.61 37.03
C ASN A 18 6.84 -16.53 36.67
N VAL A 19 6.45 -16.46 35.40
CA VAL A 19 5.28 -15.66 35.00
C VAL A 19 4.05 -16.46 35.37
N LYS A 20 3.46 -16.10 36.51
CA LYS A 20 2.12 -16.53 36.90
C LYS A 20 1.13 -16.10 35.81
N THR A 21 0.69 -17.07 35.02
CA THR A 21 -0.51 -16.99 34.21
C THR A 21 -1.73 -16.86 35.13
N VAL A 22 -2.18 -15.63 35.37
CA VAL A 22 -3.54 -15.37 35.88
C VAL A 22 -4.45 -15.33 34.66
N THR A 23 -5.03 -16.48 34.33
CA THR A 23 -6.18 -16.61 33.46
C THR A 23 -7.39 -15.96 34.14
N LYS A 24 -7.69 -14.72 33.74
CA LYS A 24 -9.03 -14.16 33.86
C LYS A 24 -9.39 -13.51 32.53
N GLN A 25 -9.90 -14.33 31.61
CA GLN A 25 -10.67 -13.85 30.46
C GLN A 25 -11.87 -13.05 30.99
N ARG A 26 -11.68 -11.74 31.13
CA ARG A 26 -12.76 -10.78 30.95
C ARG A 26 -12.75 -10.44 29.47
N GLY A 27 -13.91 -10.58 28.81
CA GLY A 27 -14.10 -10.10 27.45
C GLY A 27 -13.63 -8.65 27.37
N ILE A 28 -12.59 -8.42 26.56
CA ILE A 28 -12.14 -7.09 26.19
C ILE A 28 -13.22 -6.58 25.25
N ARG A 29 -14.13 -5.74 25.77
CA ARG A 29 -14.96 -4.88 24.93
C ARG A 29 -14.00 -3.90 24.25
N LEU A 30 -13.98 -3.96 22.92
CA LEU A 30 -13.29 -3.02 22.03
C LEU A 30 -13.98 -1.64 22.10
N GLU A 31 -13.94 -0.99 23.26
CA GLU A 31 -14.49 0.35 23.50
C GLU A 31 -13.41 1.34 23.97
N ASP A 32 -12.12 0.98 23.84
CA ASP A 32 -11.01 1.85 24.22
C ASP A 32 -10.65 2.81 23.07
N ASP A 33 -11.44 3.88 22.93
CA ASP A 33 -11.18 5.05 22.06
C ASP A 33 -9.81 5.71 22.33
N SER A 34 -9.16 5.35 23.45
CA SER A 34 -7.82 5.80 23.82
C SER A 34 -6.74 5.35 22.84
N PHE A 35 -6.85 4.15 22.26
CA PHE A 35 -5.87 3.68 21.27
C PHE A 35 -6.04 4.38 19.92
N LEU A 36 -7.28 4.68 19.53
CA LEU A 36 -7.58 5.45 18.31
C LEU A 36 -7.11 6.91 18.45
N GLN A 37 -7.28 7.54 19.60
CA GLN A 37 -6.75 8.88 19.86
C GLN A 37 -5.23 8.94 19.81
N LEU A 38 -4.54 7.90 20.32
CA LEU A 38 -3.08 7.83 20.23
C LEU A 38 -2.60 7.67 18.78
N LEU A 39 -3.32 6.86 18.00
CA LEU A 39 -3.04 6.65 16.58
C LEU A 39 -3.30 7.92 15.76
N GLU A 40 -4.38 8.66 16.04
CA GLU A 40 -4.67 9.94 15.39
C GLU A 40 -3.61 10.99 15.69
N VAL A 41 -3.13 11.08 16.93
CA VAL A 41 -2.06 12.02 17.33
C VAL A 41 -0.75 11.66 16.65
N GLU A 42 -0.39 10.38 16.54
CA GLU A 42 0.85 9.93 15.91
C GLU A 42 0.80 10.09 14.38
N ILE A 43 -0.34 9.80 13.75
CA ILE A 43 -0.57 10.05 12.33
C ILE A 43 -0.50 11.57 12.04
N ALA A 44 -1.16 12.40 12.86
CA ALA A 44 -1.12 13.85 12.70
C ALA A 44 0.30 14.43 12.89
N ARG A 45 1.09 13.86 13.81
CA ARG A 45 2.48 14.26 14.05
C ARG A 45 3.39 13.85 12.89
N THR A 46 3.22 12.64 12.37
CA THR A 46 3.96 12.13 11.21
C THR A 46 3.63 12.95 9.95
N LEU A 47 2.35 13.20 9.69
CA LEU A 47 1.91 14.04 8.59
C LEU A 47 2.42 15.47 8.71
N ARG A 48 2.43 16.06 9.92
CA ARG A 48 3.04 17.39 10.12
C ARG A 48 4.54 17.38 9.85
N SER A 49 5.28 16.38 10.32
CA SER A 49 6.74 16.31 10.12
C SER A 49 7.11 16.23 8.64
N GLU A 50 6.35 15.44 7.86
CA GLU A 50 6.53 15.31 6.41
C GLU A 50 6.13 16.59 5.67
N LEU A 51 5.02 17.22 6.05
CA LEU A 51 4.55 18.48 5.46
C LEU A 51 5.38 19.70 5.89
N THR A 52 6.12 19.66 6.99
CA THR A 52 7.01 20.77 7.40
C THR A 52 8.35 20.79 6.67
N SER A 53 8.63 19.83 5.79
CA SER A 53 9.76 19.93 4.84
C SER A 53 9.46 20.85 3.64
N ASP A 54 8.56 21.82 3.86
CA ASP A 54 8.04 22.82 2.93
C ASP A 54 9.00 24.00 2.70
N ASP A 55 10.28 23.71 2.48
CA ASP A 55 11.23 24.73 1.99
C ASP A 55 10.88 25.22 0.57
N GLU A 56 9.85 24.64 -0.09
CA GLU A 56 9.29 25.13 -1.35
C GLU A 56 8.08 26.09 -1.18
N LEU A 57 7.32 26.06 -0.08
CA LEU A 57 6.18 26.96 0.11
C LEU A 57 6.58 28.36 0.60
N GLN A 58 7.78 28.54 1.17
CA GLN A 58 8.29 29.86 1.52
C GLN A 58 8.69 30.72 0.31
N ASN A 59 8.83 30.12 -0.88
CA ASN A 59 9.10 30.86 -2.12
C ASN A 59 7.83 31.32 -2.86
N LEU A 60 6.62 31.01 -2.33
CA LEU A 60 5.35 31.38 -2.96
C LEU A 60 4.57 32.48 -2.23
N GLU A 61 5.07 33.04 -1.12
CA GLU A 61 4.47 34.21 -0.45
C GLU A 61 5.05 35.56 -0.92
N GLY A 62 5.76 35.57 -2.05
CA GLY A 62 6.50 36.73 -2.55
C GLY A 62 6.02 37.30 -3.89
N SER A 63 4.71 37.43 -4.15
CA SER A 63 4.21 38.30 -5.23
C SER A 63 2.71 38.54 -5.11
N GLY A 64 2.33 39.58 -4.39
CA GLY A 64 0.94 40.02 -4.26
C GLY A 64 0.84 41.54 -4.13
N GLU A 65 1.48 42.26 -5.04
CA GLU A 65 1.16 43.67 -5.32
C GLU A 65 -0.01 43.68 -6.31
N LEU A 66 -1.21 43.97 -5.83
CA LEU A 66 -2.29 44.46 -6.68
C LEU A 66 -2.98 45.61 -5.96
N ASP A 67 -2.73 46.79 -6.52
CA ASP A 67 -3.14 48.07 -5.99
C ASP A 67 -4.65 48.27 -5.90
N ASP A 68 -4.94 49.06 -4.88
CA ASP A 68 -6.18 49.73 -4.53
C ASP A 68 -6.63 50.73 -5.63
N TYR A 69 -7.89 50.62 -6.05
CA TYR A 69 -8.56 51.64 -6.87
C TYR A 69 -9.93 51.97 -6.22
N LEU A 70 -9.93 53.05 -5.42
CA LEU A 70 -10.99 54.06 -5.20
C LEU A 70 -11.56 54.26 -3.76
N LYS A 71 -10.97 55.27 -3.09
CA LYS A 71 -11.59 56.45 -2.41
C LYS A 71 -12.60 56.25 -1.26
N LYS A 72 -12.29 56.82 -0.06
CA LYS A 72 -12.62 58.22 0.33
C LYS A 72 -12.22 58.59 1.79
N GLU A 73 -11.46 59.70 1.93
CA GLU A 73 -11.30 60.71 3.03
C GLU A 73 -11.13 60.22 4.50
N GLU A 74 -10.24 60.72 5.37
CA GLU A 74 -9.30 61.85 5.46
C GLU A 74 -8.35 61.56 6.67
N VAL A 75 -7.26 62.33 6.83
CA VAL A 75 -6.49 62.61 8.08
C VAL A 75 -5.05 62.04 8.25
N ILE A 76 -4.06 62.85 7.80
CA ILE A 76 -2.80 63.33 8.46
C ILE A 76 -1.71 62.32 8.96
N THR A 77 -0.66 62.13 8.12
CA THR A 77 0.86 62.07 8.32
C THR A 77 1.56 61.38 9.54
N PRO A 78 2.90 61.07 9.50
CA PRO A 78 3.91 61.06 8.42
C PRO A 78 4.86 59.82 8.31
N THR A 79 5.25 59.52 7.07
CA THR A 79 6.62 59.31 6.52
C THR A 79 7.65 58.39 7.21
N THR A 80 8.16 57.37 6.49
CA THR A 80 9.60 57.15 6.25
C THR A 80 9.84 56.33 4.97
N THR A 81 10.77 56.81 4.16
CA THR A 81 11.09 56.46 2.77
C THR A 81 12.44 55.75 2.70
N VAL A 82 12.58 54.61 2.01
CA VAL A 82 13.85 54.17 1.37
C VAL A 82 13.56 53.33 0.13
N ALA A 83 14.34 53.54 -0.92
CA ALA A 83 14.18 53.11 -2.31
C ALA A 83 15.22 52.06 -2.78
N SER A 84 15.00 51.55 -4.01
CA SER A 84 15.95 50.90 -4.95
C SER A 84 16.33 49.44 -4.68
N SER A 85 16.52 48.53 -5.66
CA SER A 85 16.67 48.63 -7.13
C SER A 85 16.43 47.27 -7.80
N THR A 86 15.74 47.25 -8.94
CA THR A 86 15.56 46.09 -9.83
C THR A 86 16.77 45.93 -10.76
N THR A 87 17.33 44.72 -10.87
CA THR A 87 18.28 44.36 -11.93
C THR A 87 17.76 43.13 -12.66
N ALA A 88 17.37 43.33 -13.92
CA ALA A 88 17.14 42.27 -14.87
C ALA A 88 18.48 41.76 -15.40
N THR A 89 18.61 40.44 -15.59
CA THR A 89 19.63 39.89 -16.49
C THR A 89 19.01 38.81 -17.36
N GLU A 90 18.79 39.25 -18.59
CA GLU A 90 18.55 38.53 -19.83
C GLU A 90 19.84 37.78 -20.25
N THR A 91 19.73 36.56 -20.80
CA THR A 91 20.49 35.96 -21.94
C THR A 91 20.55 34.42 -21.85
N THR A 92 19.77 33.65 -22.64
CA THR A 92 19.94 33.10 -24.02
C THR A 92 20.41 31.62 -24.05
N PRO A 93 20.32 30.88 -25.19
CA PRO A 93 19.83 29.50 -25.22
C PRO A 93 20.92 28.49 -25.62
N THR A 94 20.71 27.20 -25.35
CA THR A 94 21.54 26.15 -25.97
C THR A 94 20.67 25.04 -26.55
N SER A 95 20.84 24.91 -27.87
CA SER A 95 20.20 23.95 -28.77
C SER A 95 20.68 22.51 -28.60
N SER A 96 19.79 21.62 -29.04
CA SER A 96 20.02 20.37 -29.78
C SER A 96 20.73 19.20 -29.08
N THR A 97 20.03 18.07 -28.97
CA THR A 97 20.24 16.92 -29.86
C THR A 97 18.99 16.04 -29.87
N THR A 98 18.26 16.09 -30.99
CA THR A 98 17.14 15.21 -31.31
C THR A 98 17.71 13.95 -31.95
N THR A 99 17.79 12.85 -31.21
CA THR A 99 18.07 11.54 -31.79
C THR A 99 16.75 10.89 -32.17
N ALA A 100 16.46 10.90 -33.47
CA ALA A 100 15.36 10.17 -34.08
C ALA A 100 15.59 8.66 -33.92
N SER A 101 14.82 8.03 -33.03
CA SER A 101 14.68 6.57 -33.00
C SER A 101 13.52 6.18 -33.90
N THR A 102 13.88 5.46 -34.96
CA THR A 102 13.02 4.95 -36.01
C THR A 102 11.94 4.03 -35.43
N THR A 103 10.69 4.49 -35.50
CA THR A 103 9.49 3.71 -35.17
C THR A 103 9.24 2.70 -36.28
N THR A 104 9.77 1.48 -36.15
CA THR A 104 9.37 0.35 -36.98
C THR A 104 7.95 -0.04 -36.59
N THR A 105 7.00 0.41 -37.41
CA THR A 105 5.58 0.09 -37.35
C THR A 105 5.38 -1.34 -37.84
N THR A 106 5.48 -2.30 -36.92
CA THR A 106 4.96 -3.65 -37.16
C THR A 106 3.43 -3.58 -37.06
N PRO A 107 2.66 -4.00 -38.08
CA PRO A 107 1.22 -4.08 -37.97
C PRO A 107 0.87 -5.13 -36.90
N LEU A 108 0.52 -4.66 -35.70
CA LEU A 108 -0.08 -5.50 -34.68
C LEU A 108 -1.47 -5.84 -35.18
N SER A 109 -1.58 -7.03 -35.75
CA SER A 109 -2.84 -7.66 -36.10
C SER A 109 -3.67 -7.76 -34.83
N THR A 110 -4.59 -6.81 -34.65
CA THR A 110 -5.71 -6.85 -33.72
C THR A 110 -6.60 -8.02 -34.14
N THR A 111 -6.19 -9.22 -33.75
CA THR A 111 -7.11 -10.34 -33.64
C THR A 111 -7.84 -10.11 -32.34
N GLU A 112 -8.95 -9.35 -32.41
CA GLU A 112 -10.06 -9.50 -31.48
C GLU A 112 -10.46 -10.97 -31.50
N ARG A 113 -9.80 -11.77 -30.66
CA ARG A 113 -10.30 -13.08 -30.28
C ARG A 113 -11.43 -12.81 -29.31
N THR A 114 -12.58 -12.43 -29.87
CA THR A 114 -13.88 -12.70 -29.29
C THR A 114 -13.90 -14.19 -29.06
N THR A 115 -13.42 -14.59 -27.88
CA THR A 115 -13.57 -15.95 -27.41
C THR A 115 -15.02 -16.00 -26.98
N THR A 116 -15.88 -16.23 -27.96
CA THR A 116 -17.25 -16.71 -27.77
C THR A 116 -17.09 -18.12 -27.20
N THR A 117 -16.68 -18.19 -25.93
CA THR A 117 -16.51 -19.43 -25.21
C THR A 117 -17.92 -20.00 -25.04
N SER A 118 -18.22 -20.95 -25.92
CA SER A 118 -19.23 -21.99 -25.77
C SER A 118 -19.75 -22.07 -24.33
N THR A 119 -21.01 -21.71 -24.16
CA THR A 119 -21.84 -21.83 -22.96
C THR A 119 -22.03 -23.30 -22.58
N GLN A 120 -20.95 -24.04 -22.36
CA GLN A 120 -21.00 -25.19 -21.47
C GLN A 120 -21.22 -24.59 -20.09
N SER A 121 -22.35 -24.92 -19.47
CA SER A 121 -22.68 -24.51 -18.11
C SER A 121 -21.55 -24.99 -17.21
N ALA A 122 -20.56 -24.12 -16.96
CA ALA A 122 -19.48 -24.42 -16.06
C ALA A 122 -20.11 -24.73 -14.71
N GLU A 123 -19.86 -25.94 -14.21
CA GLU A 123 -20.37 -26.38 -12.93
C GLU A 123 -19.68 -25.57 -11.82
N CYS A 124 -20.46 -25.19 -10.81
CA CYS A 124 -19.89 -24.55 -9.63
C CYS A 124 -19.04 -25.56 -8.86
N VAL A 125 -17.77 -25.23 -8.63
CA VAL A 125 -16.89 -26.06 -7.80
C VAL A 125 -16.77 -25.42 -6.43
N GLN A 126 -17.29 -26.11 -5.41
CA GLN A 126 -17.25 -25.66 -4.02
C GLN A 126 -15.80 -25.42 -3.59
N GLU A 127 -15.55 -24.31 -2.89
CA GLU A 127 -14.23 -23.86 -2.41
C GLU A 127 -13.16 -23.56 -3.48
N LYS A 128 -13.52 -23.53 -4.76
CA LYS A 128 -12.58 -23.08 -5.80
C LYS A 128 -12.14 -21.64 -5.53
N GLN A 129 -10.85 -21.35 -5.72
CA GLN A 129 -10.33 -19.99 -5.62
C GLN A 129 -10.98 -19.09 -6.67
N CYS A 130 -11.33 -17.88 -6.27
CA CYS A 130 -11.97 -16.90 -7.13
C CYS A 130 -11.52 -15.49 -6.77
N TYR A 131 -11.48 -14.61 -7.76
CA TYR A 131 -11.21 -13.18 -7.55
C TYR A 131 -12.46 -12.32 -7.69
N LYS A 132 -13.50 -12.88 -8.34
CA LYS A 132 -14.77 -12.21 -8.63
C LYS A 132 -15.89 -13.24 -8.68
N ASP A 133 -17.13 -12.81 -8.44
CA ASP A 133 -18.31 -13.67 -8.49
C ASP A 133 -18.50 -14.37 -9.84
N VAL A 134 -18.06 -13.75 -10.93
CA VAL A 134 -18.19 -14.31 -12.28
C VAL A 134 -17.41 -15.61 -12.49
N GLU A 135 -16.43 -15.89 -11.61
CA GLU A 135 -15.62 -17.12 -11.64
C GLU A 135 -16.31 -18.29 -10.92
N CYS A 136 -17.40 -18.01 -10.20
CA CYS A 136 -18.23 -18.97 -9.49
C CYS A 136 -19.61 -19.07 -10.17
N PRO A 137 -19.74 -19.85 -11.27
CA PRO A 137 -21.03 -20.02 -11.93
C PRO A 137 -22.03 -20.64 -10.96
N GLN A 138 -23.27 -20.13 -10.85
CA GLN A 138 -24.28 -20.60 -9.87
C GLN A 138 -23.83 -20.49 -8.40
N GLY A 139 -22.95 -19.53 -8.10
CA GLY A 139 -22.47 -19.28 -6.75
C GLY A 139 -22.03 -17.84 -6.55
N LYS A 140 -21.37 -17.59 -5.43
CA LYS A 140 -20.74 -16.32 -5.09
C LYS A 140 -19.30 -16.56 -4.65
N CYS A 141 -18.42 -15.62 -4.96
CA CYS A 141 -17.07 -15.63 -4.45
C CYS A 141 -17.07 -15.00 -3.06
N LEU A 142 -16.79 -15.77 -2.01
CA LEU A 142 -16.71 -15.24 -0.65
C LEU A 142 -15.28 -14.97 -0.24
N GLY A 143 -15.04 -13.75 0.23
CA GLY A 143 -13.79 -13.31 0.85
C GLY A 143 -13.81 -11.80 1.06
N SER A 144 -12.88 -11.31 1.88
CA SER A 144 -12.68 -9.88 2.11
C SER A 144 -11.84 -9.28 0.98
N GLU A 145 -12.31 -8.20 0.36
CA GLU A 145 -11.51 -7.39 -0.58
C GLU A 145 -10.91 -8.22 -1.73
N LEU A 146 -11.77 -8.95 -2.43
CA LEU A 146 -11.39 -9.87 -3.51
C LEU A 146 -10.73 -9.15 -4.69
N GLY A 147 -9.72 -9.79 -5.29
CA GLY A 147 -9.10 -9.28 -6.50
C GLY A 147 -8.35 -7.97 -6.30
N ILE A 148 -7.81 -7.77 -5.09
CA ILE A 148 -7.05 -6.58 -4.70
C ILE A 148 -5.72 -7.01 -4.08
N CYS A 149 -4.66 -6.23 -4.30
CA CYS A 149 -3.32 -6.51 -3.79
C CYS A 149 -3.30 -6.51 -2.24
N ASP A 150 -2.71 -7.53 -1.64
CA ASP A 150 -2.58 -7.65 -0.18
C ASP A 150 -1.25 -7.07 0.32
N CYS A 151 -1.24 -5.78 0.62
CA CYS A 151 -0.05 -5.12 1.15
C CYS A 151 0.38 -5.64 2.53
N ASN A 152 -0.54 -6.24 3.30
CA ASN A 152 -0.24 -6.78 4.62
C ASN A 152 0.66 -8.03 4.55
N ALA A 153 0.85 -8.60 3.35
CA ALA A 153 1.77 -9.71 3.14
C ALA A 153 3.24 -9.31 3.35
N CYS A 154 3.60 -8.05 3.10
CA CYS A 154 4.94 -7.55 3.39
C CYS A 154 5.04 -7.04 4.82
N VAL A 155 5.85 -7.70 5.63
CA VAL A 155 6.10 -7.35 7.03
C VAL A 155 7.52 -6.83 7.18
N THR A 156 7.66 -5.52 7.39
CA THR A 156 8.98 -4.87 7.59
C THR A 156 9.73 -5.48 8.77
N ASN A 157 11.06 -5.52 8.69
CA ASN A 157 11.97 -6.11 9.68
C ASN A 157 11.81 -7.62 9.92
N LYS A 158 11.08 -8.33 9.06
CA LYS A 158 11.07 -9.79 9.06
C LYS A 158 12.36 -10.31 8.42
N GLN A 159 12.98 -11.34 9.00
CA GLN A 159 14.17 -11.97 8.42
C GLN A 159 13.80 -12.66 7.09
N CYS A 160 14.63 -12.47 6.06
CA CYS A 160 14.39 -12.98 4.71
C CYS A 160 15.67 -13.48 4.05
N LYS A 161 15.50 -14.40 3.09
CA LYS A 161 16.54 -14.82 2.13
C LYS A 161 16.20 -14.35 0.72
N SER A 162 14.92 -14.15 0.43
CA SER A 162 14.39 -13.70 -0.85
C SER A 162 13.14 -12.83 -0.65
N ASP A 163 12.72 -12.15 -1.71
CA ASP A 163 11.49 -11.34 -1.70
C ASP A 163 10.23 -12.15 -1.37
N GLU A 164 10.21 -13.45 -1.67
CA GLU A 164 9.12 -14.37 -1.32
C GLU A 164 8.90 -14.43 0.20
N ASP A 165 9.98 -14.33 1.00
CA ASP A 165 9.88 -14.30 2.46
C ASP A 165 9.25 -12.98 2.96
N CYS A 166 9.33 -11.92 2.15
CA CYS A 166 8.71 -10.62 2.38
C CYS A 166 7.30 -10.54 1.76
N GLY A 167 6.64 -11.68 1.56
CA GLY A 167 5.32 -11.76 0.97
C GLY A 167 5.32 -11.54 -0.54
N GLY A 168 6.45 -11.75 -1.21
CA GLY A 168 6.58 -11.65 -2.67
C GLY A 168 6.82 -10.24 -3.19
N LEU A 169 6.82 -9.20 -2.34
CA LEU A 169 7.09 -7.83 -2.79
C LEU A 169 8.52 -7.71 -3.34
N ARG A 170 8.64 -7.38 -4.63
CA ARG A 170 9.94 -7.30 -5.31
C ARG A 170 10.82 -6.21 -4.73
N SER A 171 12.10 -6.54 -4.53
CA SER A 171 13.12 -5.69 -3.90
C SER A 171 12.83 -5.34 -2.44
N ALA A 172 12.06 -6.17 -1.73
CA ALA A 172 11.80 -6.00 -0.31
C ALA A 172 12.85 -6.65 0.57
N CYS A 173 13.48 -7.76 0.16
CA CYS A 173 14.52 -8.37 0.97
C CYS A 173 15.85 -7.62 0.79
N ASP A 174 16.29 -6.91 1.84
CA ASP A 174 17.55 -6.18 1.82
C ASP A 174 18.76 -7.11 2.00
N SER A 175 19.94 -6.62 1.60
CA SER A 175 21.23 -7.32 1.78
C SER A 175 21.56 -7.67 3.24
N SER A 176 20.97 -6.95 4.20
CA SER A 176 21.04 -7.27 5.63
C SER A 176 20.27 -8.53 6.03
N GLY A 177 19.46 -9.09 5.12
CA GLY A 177 18.61 -10.26 5.37
C GLY A 177 17.30 -9.90 6.09
N PHE A 178 16.80 -8.68 5.91
CA PHE A 178 15.54 -8.23 6.49
C PHE A 178 14.66 -7.55 5.43
N CYS A 179 13.34 -7.71 5.58
CA CYS A 179 12.35 -7.09 4.71
C CYS A 179 12.25 -5.58 4.97
N ASP A 180 12.43 -4.77 3.93
CA ASP A 180 12.18 -3.33 3.92
C ASP A 180 11.09 -3.00 2.89
N CYS A 181 9.84 -3.10 3.32
CA CYS A 181 8.67 -2.89 2.47
C CYS A 181 8.59 -1.45 1.96
N VAL A 182 9.01 -0.47 2.76
CA VAL A 182 8.94 0.96 2.39
C VAL A 182 9.93 1.24 1.26
N LYS A 183 11.18 0.79 1.41
CA LYS A 183 12.20 0.90 0.37
C LYS A 183 11.79 0.21 -0.92
N ALA A 184 11.16 -0.97 -0.84
CA ALA A 184 10.64 -1.65 -2.01
C ALA A 184 9.60 -0.81 -2.75
N PHE A 185 8.60 -0.27 -2.05
CA PHE A 185 7.61 0.61 -2.69
C PHE A 185 8.22 1.90 -3.28
N HIS A 186 9.24 2.46 -2.63
CA HIS A 186 9.98 3.60 -3.18
C HIS A 186 10.66 3.25 -4.50
N SER A 187 11.21 2.03 -4.63
CA SER A 187 11.81 1.54 -5.87
C SER A 187 10.81 1.40 -7.03
N HIS A 188 9.51 1.24 -6.72
CA HIS A 188 8.41 1.19 -7.70
C HIS A 188 7.72 2.55 -7.92
N GLY A 189 8.33 3.65 -7.45
CA GLY A 189 7.88 5.02 -7.73
C GLY A 189 6.92 5.62 -6.70
N PHE A 190 6.66 4.95 -5.57
CA PHE A 190 5.88 5.53 -4.49
C PHE A 190 6.79 6.28 -3.52
N GLN A 191 6.82 7.61 -3.59
CA GLN A 191 7.70 8.43 -2.72
C GLN A 191 7.30 8.41 -1.24
N LEU A 192 6.03 8.15 -0.93
CA LEU A 192 5.49 8.18 0.42
C LEU A 192 4.70 6.89 0.69
N PHE A 193 5.03 6.21 1.79
CA PHE A 193 4.35 4.97 2.18
C PHE A 193 2.85 5.18 2.45
N VAL A 194 2.46 6.33 3.00
CA VAL A 194 1.04 6.67 3.20
C VAL A 194 0.27 6.71 1.88
N LYS A 195 0.90 7.15 0.78
CA LYS A 195 0.28 7.15 -0.55
C LYS A 195 0.06 5.72 -1.03
N VAL A 196 0.98 4.80 -0.75
CA VAL A 196 0.80 3.38 -1.04
C VAL A 196 -0.43 2.84 -0.32
N LEU A 197 -0.54 3.08 1.00
CA LEU A 197 -1.67 2.60 1.80
C LEU A 197 -3.02 3.15 1.30
N LEU A 198 -3.05 4.43 0.92
CA LEU A 198 -4.28 5.09 0.50
C LEU A 198 -4.66 4.84 -0.94
N THR A 199 -3.72 4.66 -1.87
CA THR A 199 -4.00 4.64 -3.32
C THR A 199 -3.69 3.32 -3.99
N PHE A 200 -2.84 2.49 -3.38
CA PHE A 200 -2.42 1.23 -3.95
C PHE A 200 -3.00 0.05 -3.18
N CYS A 201 -2.75 0.02 -1.87
CA CYS A 201 -3.29 -0.99 -0.97
C CYS A 201 -4.80 -0.87 -0.90
N HIS A 202 -5.49 -2.01 -0.95
CA HIS A 202 -6.95 -2.09 -0.95
C HIS A 202 -7.67 -1.38 -2.11
N GLN A 203 -6.94 -0.83 -3.10
CA GLN A 203 -7.52 -0.17 -4.29
C GLN A 203 -7.09 -0.83 -5.61
N THR A 204 -5.84 -1.29 -5.70
CA THR A 204 -5.30 -1.82 -6.96
C THR A 204 -5.84 -3.19 -7.26
N LYS A 205 -6.56 -3.30 -8.38
CA LYS A 205 -7.14 -4.56 -8.83
C LYS A 205 -6.07 -5.49 -9.40
N CYS A 206 -6.18 -6.76 -9.05
CA CYS A 206 -5.34 -7.84 -9.52
C CYS A 206 -6.16 -9.08 -9.88
N GLY A 207 -5.52 -10.00 -10.58
CA GLY A 207 -6.04 -11.30 -10.97
C GLY A 207 -4.89 -12.29 -11.18
N PRO A 208 -5.19 -13.50 -11.66
CA PRO A 208 -4.25 -14.63 -11.65
C PRO A 208 -3.03 -14.44 -12.56
N ALA A 209 -3.14 -13.60 -13.59
CA ALA A 209 -2.07 -13.34 -14.56
C ALA A 209 -1.51 -11.91 -14.48
N SER A 210 -2.03 -11.07 -13.57
CA SER A 210 -1.60 -9.67 -13.50
C SER A 210 -0.44 -9.51 -12.53
N ASP A 211 0.60 -8.82 -12.96
CA ASP A 211 1.76 -8.45 -12.12
C ASP A 211 1.61 -7.05 -11.50
N ASN A 212 0.38 -6.55 -11.38
CA ASN A 212 0.09 -5.19 -10.90
C ASN A 212 0.42 -4.98 -9.42
N CYS A 213 0.62 -6.08 -8.68
CA CYS A 213 0.89 -6.05 -7.24
C CYS A 213 2.39 -6.01 -6.90
N TYR A 214 3.27 -5.83 -7.90
CA TYR A 214 4.74 -5.83 -7.72
C TYR A 214 5.24 -7.09 -6.99
N GLY A 215 4.59 -8.23 -7.26
CA GLY A 215 4.85 -9.53 -6.64
C GLY A 215 4.08 -9.82 -5.34
N LEU A 216 3.40 -8.85 -4.74
CA LEU A 216 2.50 -9.13 -3.59
C LEU A 216 1.36 -10.06 -4.00
N PRO A 217 0.86 -10.91 -3.10
CA PRO A 217 -0.27 -11.78 -3.37
C PRO A 217 -1.54 -10.97 -3.63
N CYS A 218 -2.34 -11.47 -4.56
CA CYS A 218 -3.67 -10.96 -4.81
C CYS A 218 -4.66 -11.68 -3.89
N ARG A 219 -5.53 -10.94 -3.19
CA ARG A 219 -6.53 -11.55 -2.30
C ARG A 219 -7.51 -12.41 -3.09
N VAL A 220 -7.58 -13.68 -2.70
CA VAL A 220 -8.49 -14.69 -3.26
C VAL A 220 -9.60 -14.99 -2.28
N GLY A 221 -10.78 -15.21 -2.84
CA GLY A 221 -11.92 -15.79 -2.14
C GLY A 221 -12.06 -17.27 -2.44
N LYS A 222 -13.15 -17.84 -1.94
CA LYS A 222 -13.61 -19.19 -2.24
C LYS A 222 -15.03 -19.16 -2.78
N CYS A 223 -15.28 -19.92 -3.84
CA CYS A 223 -16.62 -20.09 -4.37
C CYS A 223 -17.50 -20.83 -3.37
N ILE A 224 -18.64 -20.24 -3.03
CA ILE A 224 -19.75 -20.91 -2.38
C ILE A 224 -20.83 -21.10 -3.43
N CYS A 225 -21.07 -22.36 -3.77
CA CYS A 225 -22.08 -22.75 -4.72
C CYS A 225 -23.44 -22.70 -4.05
N GLU A 226 -24.43 -22.12 -4.72
CA GLU A 226 -25.79 -22.27 -4.25
C GLU A 226 -26.15 -23.75 -4.30
N PRO A 227 -26.77 -24.30 -3.24
CA PRO A 227 -27.29 -25.65 -3.32
C PRO A 227 -28.30 -25.63 -4.47
N GLY A 228 -27.96 -26.28 -5.58
CA GLY A 228 -28.90 -26.46 -6.68
C GLY A 228 -30.21 -26.92 -6.08
N THR A 229 -31.34 -26.43 -6.60
CA THR A 229 -32.71 -26.64 -6.11
C THR A 229 -33.13 -28.12 -5.96
N ASN A 230 -32.21 -29.05 -6.15
CA ASN A 230 -32.34 -30.49 -6.01
C ASN A 230 -31.67 -31.05 -4.73
N SER A 231 -31.01 -30.20 -3.93
CA SER A 231 -30.44 -30.60 -2.64
C SER A 231 -31.52 -30.68 -1.58
N ASN A 232 -32.24 -31.81 -1.54
CA ASN A 232 -33.24 -32.14 -0.52
C ASN A 232 -32.54 -32.49 0.82
N LEU A 233 -31.69 -31.59 1.33
CA LEU A 233 -31.10 -31.76 2.65
C LEU A 233 -32.11 -31.26 3.71
N PRO A 234 -32.49 -32.10 4.68
CA PRO A 234 -33.41 -31.69 5.73
C PRO A 234 -32.78 -30.57 6.55
N VAL A 235 -33.42 -29.40 6.49
CA VAL A 235 -33.06 -28.25 7.33
C VAL A 235 -33.39 -28.64 8.77
N HIS A 236 -32.36 -29.02 9.53
CA HIS A 236 -32.49 -29.16 10.98
C HIS A 236 -32.46 -27.76 11.60
N TYR A 237 -33.62 -27.18 11.82
CA TYR A 237 -33.75 -25.95 12.59
C TYR A 237 -33.33 -26.24 14.04
N PHE A 238 -32.29 -25.57 14.52
CA PHE A 238 -31.99 -25.55 15.95
C PHE A 238 -33.03 -24.66 16.64
N THR A 239 -34.07 -25.27 17.20
CA THR A 239 -34.93 -24.60 18.18
C THR A 239 -34.13 -24.41 19.48
N THR A 240 -33.82 -23.17 19.83
CA THR A 240 -33.34 -22.81 21.16
C THR A 240 -34.51 -22.96 22.13
N GLY A 241 -34.41 -23.95 23.03
CA GLY A 241 -35.32 -24.14 24.16
C GLY A 241 -34.96 -23.27 25.35
#